data_AF-A0A7C7VA08-F1
#
_entry.id   AF-A0A7C7VA08-F1
#
_cell.length_a   1.000
_cell.length_b   1.000
_cell.length_c   1.000
_cell.angle_alpha   90.00
_cell.angle_beta   90.00
_cell.angle_gamma   90.00
#
_symmetry.space_group_name_H-M   'P 1'
#
loop_
_entity.id
_entity.type
_entity.pdbx_description
1 polymer ?
#
loop_
_entity_poly.entity_id
_entity_poly.type
_entity_poly.pdbx_seq_one_letter_code
_entity_poly.pdbx_strand_id
1 'polypeptide(L)' 'MALLEAPTTTLPLIFPLAEAAREMGVEKRFLHDMAQSGKICAFVEPDGTMYVQMTDPKAFTV' A
#
# COMPACT_ATOMS: atom_id res chain seq x y z
N MET A 1 -9.01 36.07 4.28
CA MET A 1 -8.27 35.25 3.31
C MET A 1 -8.60 33.80 3.63
N ALA A 2 -9.45 33.16 2.83
CA ALA A 2 -9.72 31.73 2.99
C ALA A 2 -8.53 30.97 2.42
N LEU A 3 -7.81 30.25 3.27
CA LEU A 3 -6.81 29.27 2.84
C LEU A 3 -7.59 28.14 2.17
N LEU A 4 -7.49 28.07 0.85
CA LEU A 4 -7.95 26.93 0.08
C LEU A 4 -7.01 25.78 0.46
N GLU A 5 -7.44 24.89 1.35
CA GLU A 5 -6.68 23.68 1.66
C GLU A 5 -6.58 22.89 0.36
N ALA A 6 -5.38 22.88 -0.25
CA ALA A 6 -5.11 22.05 -1.41
C ALA A 6 -5.45 20.61 -1.02
N PRO A 7 -6.20 19.84 -1.83
CA PRO A 7 -6.45 18.45 -1.52
C PRO A 7 -5.09 17.77 -1.44
N THR A 8 -4.73 17.28 -0.25
CA THR A 8 -3.55 16.46 -0.03
C THR A 8 -3.81 15.13 -0.74
N THR A 9 -3.64 15.11 -2.07
CA THR A 9 -3.67 13.89 -2.85
C THR A 9 -2.49 13.06 -2.39
N THR A 10 -2.73 12.23 -1.38
CA THR A 10 -1.77 11.25 -0.89
C THR A 10 -1.59 10.29 -2.06
N LEU A 11 -0.51 10.48 -2.81
CA LEU A 11 -0.18 9.57 -3.90
C LEU A 11 -0.04 8.18 -3.29
N PRO A 12 -0.67 7.16 -3.90
CA PRO A 12 -0.55 5.82 -3.38
C PRO A 12 0.91 5.40 -3.38
N LEU A 13 1.40 4.95 -2.23
CA LEU A 13 2.76 4.44 -2.10
C LEU A 13 2.74 2.99 -2.59
N ILE A 14 3.54 2.72 -3.62
CA ILE A 14 3.65 1.39 -4.20
C ILE A 14 4.99 0.81 -3.77
N PHE A 15 4.94 -0.34 -3.11
CA PHE A 15 6.14 -1.03 -2.63
C PHE A 15 6.18 -2.45 -3.18
N PRO A 16 7.37 -3.00 -3.48
CA PRO A 16 7.52 -4.44 -3.66
C PRO A 16 6.95 -5.17 -2.45
N LEU A 17 6.25 -6.29 -2.66
CA LEU A 17 5.62 -7.10 -1.60
C LEU A 17 6.59 -7.42 -0.46
N ALA A 18 7.86 -7.69 -0.81
CA ALA A 18 8.91 -8.00 0.15
C ALA A 18 9.27 -6.81 1.05
N GLU A 19 9.32 -5.61 0.49
CA GLU A 19 9.59 -4.39 1.23
C GLU A 19 8.41 -4.03 2.12
N ALA A 20 7.19 -4.06 1.58
CA ALA A 20 5.98 -3.85 2.36
C ALA A 20 5.84 -4.82 3.54
N ALA A 21 6.13 -6.11 3.32
CA ALA A 21 6.14 -7.12 4.38
C ALA A 21 7.14 -6.77 5.49
N ARG A 22 8.33 -6.28 5.12
CA ARG A 22 9.36 -5.84 6.07
C ARG A 22 8.91 -4.61 6.85
N GLU A 23 8.40 -3.58 6.17
CA GLU A 23 7.94 -2.33 6.80
C GLU A 23 6.75 -2.56 7.75
N MET A 24 5.86 -3.49 7.40
CA MET A 24 4.70 -3.85 8.21
C MET A 24 4.99 -4.90 9.29
N GLY A 25 6.16 -5.53 9.28
CA GLY A 25 6.51 -6.62 10.20
C GLY A 25 5.63 -7.87 10.04
N VAL A 26 5.14 -8.15 8.82
CA VAL A 26 4.29 -9.31 8.51
C VAL A 26 4.98 -10.25 7.51
N GLU A 27 4.52 -11.49 7.43
CA GLU A 27 5.01 -12.40 6.39
C GLU A 27 4.52 -11.98 4.99
N LYS A 28 5.33 -12.18 3.96
CA LYS A 28 4.93 -11.93 2.56
C LYS A 28 3.65 -12.67 2.19
N ARG A 29 3.47 -13.89 2.72
CA ARG A 29 2.29 -14.72 2.47
C ARG A 29 1.01 -14.07 3.00
N PHE A 30 1.07 -13.38 4.14
CA PHE A 30 -0.07 -12.65 4.67
C PHE A 30 -0.53 -11.55 3.71
N LEU A 31 0.40 -10.75 3.18
CA LEU A 31 0.07 -9.72 2.20
C LEU A 31 -0.44 -10.30 0.88
N HIS A 32 0.12 -11.44 0.46
CA HIS A 32 -0.36 -12.16 -0.71
C HIS A 32 -1.81 -12.65 -0.54
N ASP A 33 -2.14 -13.28 0.59
CA ASP A 33 -3.50 -13.74 0.89
C ASP A 33 -4.48 -12.56 0.99
N MET A 34 -4.05 -11.43 1.58
CA MET A 34 -4.83 -10.20 1.64
C MET A 34 -5.12 -9.64 0.25
N ALA A 35 -4.14 -9.65 -0.66
CA ALA A 35 -4.33 -9.22 -2.04
C ALA A 35 -5.27 -10.15 -2.80
N GLN A 36 -5.10 -11.48 -2.67
CA GLN A 36 -6.00 -12.46 -3.26
C GLN A 36 -7.44 -12.33 -2.75
N SER A 37 -7.61 -11.92 -1.48
CA SER A 37 -8.93 -11.65 -0.91
C SER A 37 -9.51 -10.28 -1.31
N GLY A 38 -8.77 -9.46 -2.05
CA GLY A 38 -9.19 -8.10 -2.45
C GLY A 38 -9.16 -7.06 -1.32
N LYS A 39 -8.59 -7.40 -0.15
CA LYS A 39 -8.49 -6.48 1.00
C LYS A 39 -7.41 -5.41 0.83
N ILE A 40 -6.43 -5.68 -0.03
CA ILE A 40 -5.42 -4.70 -0.44
C ILE A 40 -5.32 -4.67 -1.95
N CYS A 41 -4.97 -3.51 -2.49
CA CYS A 41 -4.64 -3.36 -3.90
C CYS A 41 -3.21 -3.86 -4.12
N ALA A 42 -3.05 -4.75 -5.09
CA ALA A 42 -1.75 -5.23 -5.52
C ALA A 42 -1.77 -5.49 -7.02
N PHE A 43 -0.60 -5.43 -7.64
CA PHE A 43 -0.41 -5.84 -9.03
C PHE A 43 0.84 -6.70 -9.15
N VAL A 44 0.85 -7.54 -10.18
CA VAL A 44 1.96 -8.47 -10.46
C VAL A 44 2.53 -8.12 -11.82
N GLU A 45 3.82 -7.85 -11.87
CA GLU A 45 4.55 -7.64 -13.11
C GLU A 45 4.76 -8.98 -13.86
N PRO A 46 4.99 -8.95 -15.19
CA PRO A 46 5.19 -10.17 -15.98
C PRO A 46 6.37 -11.04 -15.54
N ASP A 47 7.33 -10.48 -14.81
CA ASP A 47 8.46 -11.19 -14.22
C ASP A 47 8.11 -11.94 -12.92
N GLY A 48 6.87 -11.81 -12.44
CA GLY A 48 6.36 -12.39 -11.21
C GLY A 48 6.56 -11.51 -9.96
N THR A 49 7.10 -10.30 -10.11
CA THR A 49 7.27 -9.38 -9.00
C THR A 49 5.94 -8.76 -8.62
N MET A 50 5.54 -8.95 -7.36
CA MET A 50 4.30 -8.39 -6.82
C MET A 50 4.57 -7.08 -6.09
N TYR A 51 3.72 -6.09 -6.34
CA TYR A 51 3.74 -4.79 -5.67
C TYR A 51 2.42 -4.59 -4.96
N VAL A 52 2.47 -3.99 -3.77
CA VAL A 52 1.30 -3.62 -2.99
C VAL A 52 1.18 -2.12 -2.95
N GLN A 53 -0.05 -1.67 -3.14
CA GLN A 53 -0.44 -0.28 -3.00
C GLN A 53 -0.87 -0.07 -1.55
N MET A 54 -0.17 0.80 -0.85
CA MET A 54 -0.46 1.18 0.51
C MET A 54 -0.91 2.64 0.54
N THR A 55 -2.05 2.89 1.16
CA THR A 55 -2.37 4.24 1.66
C THR A 55 -1.51 4.48 2.90
N ASP A 56 -0.91 5.66 2.99
CA ASP A 56 -0.01 6.05 4.08
C ASP A 56 -0.61 5.61 5.44
N PRO A 57 0.08 4.77 6.23
CA PRO A 57 -0.43 4.33 7.53
C PRO A 57 -0.70 5.52 8.49
N LYS A 58 -0.09 6.69 8.26
CA LYS A 58 -0.39 7.92 9.02
C LYS A 58 -1.78 8.50 8.72
N ALA A 59 -2.42 8.12 7.62
CA ALA A 59 -3.79 8.53 7.31
C ALA A 59 -4.83 7.88 8.24
N PHE A 60 -4.47 6.81 8.95
CA PHE A 60 -5.26 6.24 10.05
C PHE A 60 -4.74 6.73 11.39
N THR A 61 -4.86 8.04 11.64
CA THR A 61 -4.85 8.54 13.02
C THR A 61 -6.30 8.50 13.50
N VAL A 62 -6.62 7.58 14.41
CA VAL A 62 -7.91 7.53 15.12
C VAL A 62 -7.86 8.46 16.32
#